data_AF-R8WK07-F1
#
_entry.id   AF-R8WK07-F1
#
_cell.length_a   1.000
_cell.length_b   1.000
_cell.length_c   1.000
_cell.angle_alpha   90.00
_cell.angle_beta   90.00
_cell.angle_gamma   90.00
#
_symmetry.space_group_name_H-M   'P 1'
#
loop_
_entity.id
_entity.type
_entity.pdbx_description
1 polymer ?
#
loop_
_entity_poly.entity_id
_entity_poly.type
_entity_poly.pdbx_seq_one_letter_code
_entity_poly.pdbx_strand_id
1 'polypeptide(L)' 'MEHDVLLARIAQGDGLSLVPASFSAIQRQGVIFLPLTDTELRLSMGLATLPENVTKVEWLQTVVTQSLTISS' A
#
# COMPACT_ATOMS: atom_id res chain seq x y z
N MET A 1 11.56 -4.73 3.61
CA MET A 1 11.90 -5.60 4.76
C MET A 1 10.74 -5.72 5.75
N GLU A 2 10.02 -4.65 6.08
CA GLU A 2 8.90 -4.72 7.05
C GLU A 2 7.72 -5.57 6.56
N HIS A 3 7.43 -5.53 5.26
CA HIS A 3 6.34 -6.30 4.65
C HIS A 3 6.55 -7.81 4.73
N ASP A 4 7.80 -8.28 4.64
CA ASP A 4 8.12 -9.70 4.76
C ASP A 4 7.88 -10.22 6.18
N VAL A 5 8.11 -9.38 7.19
CA VAL A 5 7.80 -9.73 8.59
C VAL A 5 6.29 -9.85 8.77
N LEU A 6 5.51 -8.93 8.22
CA LEU A 6 4.05 -8.98 8.29
C LEU A 6 3.48 -10.23 7.62
N LEU A 7 3.93 -10.56 6.41
CA LEU A 7 3.52 -11.78 5.71
C LEU A 7 3.97 -13.06 6.44
N ALA A 8 5.15 -13.04 7.09
CA ALA A 8 5.63 -14.16 7.90
C ALA A 8 4.69 -14.47 9.07
N ARG A 9 4.22 -13.42 9.75
CA ARG A 9 3.29 -13.56 10.89
C ARG A 9 1.94 -14.10 10.45
N ILE A 10 1.41 -13.62 9.32
CA ILE A 10 0.17 -14.17 8.73
C ILE A 10 0.35 -15.65 8.39
N ALA A 11 1.48 -16.05 7.79
CA ALA A 11 1.77 -17.45 7.48
C ALA A 11 1.86 -18.35 8.72
N GLN A 12 2.17 -17.78 9.89
CA GLN A 12 2.20 -18.47 11.18
C GLN A 12 0.81 -18.53 11.85
N GLY A 13 -0.21 -17.90 11.26
CA GLY A 13 -1.57 -17.83 11.81
C GLY A 13 -1.85 -16.61 12.70
N ASP A 14 -0.90 -15.66 12.79
CA ASP A 14 -1.04 -14.46 13.62
C ASP A 14 -1.90 -13.37 12.92
N GLY A 15 -3.18 -13.67 12.71
CA GLY A 15 -4.18 -12.70 12.27
C GLY A 15 -4.26 -12.44 10.77
N LEU A 16 -4.80 -11.27 10.40
CA LEU A 16 -5.08 -10.84 9.04
C LEU A 16 -4.70 -9.37 8.83
N SER A 17 -4.39 -8.98 7.59
CA SER A 17 -4.00 -7.62 7.26
C SER A 17 -4.59 -7.19 5.92
N LEU A 18 -4.97 -5.91 5.84
CA LEU A 18 -5.33 -5.27 4.57
C LEU A 18 -4.08 -4.69 3.95
N VAL A 19 -3.75 -5.13 2.74
CA VAL A 19 -2.56 -4.71 2.00
C VAL A 19 -2.94 -4.32 0.57
N PRO A 20 -2.15 -3.44 -0.08
CA PRO A 20 -2.37 -3.11 -1.48
C PRO A 20 -2.36 -4.36 -2.36
N ALA A 21 -3.22 -4.39 -3.39
CA ALA A 21 -3.36 -5.55 -4.28
C ALA A 21 -2.03 -5.99 -4.92
N SER A 22 -1.10 -5.06 -5.15
CA SER A 22 0.24 -5.34 -5.69
C SER A 22 1.06 -6.29 -4.83
N PHE A 23 0.78 -6.41 -3.53
CA PHE A 23 1.49 -7.30 -2.63
C PHE A 23 1.19 -8.77 -2.90
N SER A 24 0.09 -9.08 -3.60
CA SER A 24 -0.20 -10.46 -4.05
C SER A 24 0.88 -11.03 -4.97
N ALA A 25 1.68 -10.18 -5.63
CA ALA A 25 2.83 -10.61 -6.43
C ALA A 25 3.95 -11.20 -5.56
N ILE A 26 4.01 -10.84 -4.28
CA ILE A 26 4.96 -11.38 -3.31
C ILE A 26 4.39 -12.70 -2.80
N GLN A 27 4.58 -13.75 -3.60
CA GLN A 27 4.10 -15.11 -3.28
C GLN A 27 4.85 -15.65 -2.05
N ARG A 28 4.10 -15.93 -0.97
CA ARG A 28 4.65 -16.54 0.24
C ARG A 28 3.86 -17.78 0.63
N GLN A 29 4.56 -18.87 0.88
CA GLN A 29 3.96 -20.11 1.35
C GLN A 29 3.19 -19.87 2.66
N GLY A 30 1.95 -20.34 2.71
CA GLY A 30 1.08 -20.19 3.89
C GLY A 30 0.27 -18.89 3.95
N VAL A 31 0.36 -18.02 2.94
CA VAL A 31 -0.47 -16.81 2.83
C VAL A 31 -1.34 -16.87 1.60
N ILE A 32 -2.63 -16.57 1.74
CA ILE A 32 -3.56 -16.37 0.62
C ILE A 32 -3.97 -14.90 0.55
N PHE A 33 -4.04 -14.36 -0.66
CA PHE A 33 -4.55 -13.02 -0.92
C PHE A 33 -5.98 -13.11 -1.41
N LEU A 34 -6.91 -12.51 -0.67
CA LEU A 34 -8.31 -12.42 -1.05
C LEU A 34 -8.60 -10.99 -1.52
N PRO A 35 -8.94 -10.77 -2.80
CA PRO A 35 -9.28 -9.44 -3.27
C PRO A 35 -10.57 -8.98 -2.60
N LEU A 36 -10.55 -7.77 -2.04
CA LEU A 36 -11.78 -7.13 -1.58
C LEU A 36 -12.56 -6.64 -2.79
N THR A 37 -13.79 -7.11 -2.96
CA THR A 37 -14.69 -6.71 -4.04
C THR A 37 -15.53 -5.48 -3.70
N ASP A 38 -15.43 -5.00 -2.45
CA ASP A 38 -16.20 -3.86 -1.98
C ASP A 38 -15.54 -2.55 -2.45
N THR A 39 -16.27 -1.78 -3.25
CA THR A 39 -15.76 -0.64 -4.02
C THR A 39 -15.56 0.63 -3.18
N GLU A 40 -15.96 0.65 -1.92
CA GLU A 40 -15.93 1.85 -1.06
C GLU A 40 -14.74 1.90 -0.07
N LEU A 41 -13.69 1.09 -0.27
CA LEU A 41 -12.50 1.19 0.56
C LEU A 41 -11.66 2.43 0.18
N ARG A 42 -11.88 3.55 0.88
CA ARG A 42 -11.12 4.78 0.69
C ARG A 42 -9.80 4.72 1.47
N LEU A 43 -8.70 4.51 0.77
CA LEU A 43 -7.36 4.62 1.32
C LEU A 43 -6.84 6.06 1.16
N SER A 44 -6.56 6.74 2.27
CA SER A 44 -5.85 8.01 2.28
C SER A 44 -4.34 7.73 2.30
N MET A 45 -3.59 8.28 1.34
CA MET A 45 -2.14 8.12 1.26
C MET A 45 -1.44 9.47 1.48
N GLY A 46 -0.32 9.45 2.21
CA GLY A 46 0.54 10.61 2.45
C GLY A 46 1.96 10.37 1.95
N LEU A 47 2.69 11.46 1.68
CA LEU A 47 4.11 11.40 1.30
C LEU A 47 4.98 11.68 2.53
N ALA A 48 5.84 10.73 2.89
CA ALA A 48 6.89 10.94 3.89
C ALA A 48 8.21 11.32 3.19
N THR A 49 8.83 12.40 3.63
CA THR A 49 10.12 12.86 3.11
C THR A 49 10.92 13.56 4.21
N LEU A 50 12.22 13.76 3.97
CA LEU A 50 13.05 14.61 4.81
C LEU A 50 12.65 16.10 4.68
N PRO A 51 12.74 16.90 5.76
CA PRO A 51 12.29 18.30 5.77
C PRO A 51 12.92 19.16 4.67
N GLU A 52 14.20 18.97 4.36
CA GLU A 52 14.93 19.71 3.33
C GLU A 52 14.43 19.44 1.90
N ASN A 53 13.67 18.37 1.71
CA ASN A 53 13.14 17.99 0.41
C ASN A 53 11.72 18.50 0.17
N VAL A 54 11.08 19.15 1.14
CA VAL A 54 9.68 19.63 1.03
C VAL A 54 9.48 20.45 -0.24
N THR A 55 10.32 21.46 -0.49
CA THR A 55 10.23 22.30 -1.71
C THR A 55 10.52 21.52 -2.99
N LYS A 56 11.34 20.47 -2.92
CA LYS A 56 11.64 19.59 -4.06
C LYS A 56 10.54 18.58 -4.33
N VAL A 57 9.59 18.36 -3.43
CA VAL A 57 8.48 17.41 -3.62
C VAL A 57 7.13 18.10 -3.84
N GLU A 58 7.08 19.44 -3.85
CA GLU A 58 5.86 20.19 -4.22
C GLU A 58 5.37 19.83 -5.63
N TRP A 59 6.29 19.66 -6.60
CA TRP A 59 5.92 19.23 -7.95
C TRP A 59 5.35 17.80 -7.97
N LEU A 60 5.80 16.92 -7.06
CA LEU A 60 5.26 15.56 -6.95
C LEU A 60 3.81 15.57 -6.52
N GLN A 61 3.41 16.43 -5.58
CA GLN A 61 2.01 16.56 -5.18
C GLN A 61 1.13 16.95 -6.38
N THR A 62 1.64 17.82 -7.25
CA THR A 62 0.96 18.23 -8.48
C THR A 62 0.80 17.05 -9.45
N VAL A 63 1.88 16.30 -9.71
CA VAL A 63 1.87 15.14 -10.63
C VAL A 63 1.02 13.98 -10.09
N VAL A 64 1.12 13.69 -8.79
CA VAL A 64 0.35 12.66 -8.08
C VAL A 64 -1.14 12.97 -8.16
N THR A 65 -1.56 14.21 -7.91
CA THR A 65 -2.97 14.63 -8.01
C THR A 65 -3.52 14.48 -9.44
N GLN A 66 -2.68 14.72 -10.45
CA GLN A 66 -3.06 14.59 -11.87
C GLN A 66 -3.08 13.13 -12.37
N SER A 67 -2.32 12.24 -11.73
CA SER A 67 -2.12 10.85 -12.21
C SER A 67 -2.91 9.80 -11.39
N LEU A 68 -3.33 10.14 -10.17
CA LEU A 68 -4.04 9.22 -9.25
C LEU A 68 -5.54 9.51 -9.15
N THR A 69 -6.13 10.20 -10.12
CA THR A 69 -7.57 10.10 -10.42
C THR A 69 -7.87 8.69 -10.92
N ILE A 70 -7.80 7.72 -10.02
CA ILE A 70 -8.42 6.41 -10.19
C ILE A 70 -9.90 6.67 -9.90
N SER A 71 -10.64 6.92 -10.97
CA SER A 71 -12.08 7.13 -10.95
C SER A 71 -12.81 6.00 -10.23
N SER A 72 -13.87 6.43 -9.55
CA SER A 72 -14.92 5.69 -8.85
C SER A 72 -15.56 4.58 -9.67
#